data_AF-A0A4V1V385-F1
#
_entry.id   AF-A0A4V1V385-F1
#
_cell.length_a   1.000
_cell.length_b   1.000
_cell.length_c   1.000
_cell.angle_alpha   90.00
_cell.angle_beta   90.00
_cell.angle_gamma   90.00
#
_symmetry.space_group_name_H-M   'P 1'
#
loop_
_entity.id
_entity.type
_entity.pdbx_description
1 polymer ?
#
loop_
_entity_poly.entity_id
_entity_poly.type
_entity_poly.pdbx_seq_one_letter_code
_entity_poly.pdbx_strand_id
1 'polypeptide(L)'
;MVALQPYNEQQRSSVSSSKWRWVYIDPPDPKPRGVLIAYVKTPNREVYLFEVERRNANRTADDGSVYSKEQAFTGLIVSPPAGIRPGEWIPQVLTGIREQEGVMSRVMRYCPGHLVDIYRRSSSKGDEIAGHSTVVGALGKLRIYVPHPKAQLKTKTTGKTSRPGRDNAAQAKRAFDG
;
A
#
# COMPACT_ATOMS: atom_id res chain seq x y z
N MET A 1 -0.47 5.40 -11.54
CA MET A 1 0.86 5.98 -11.23
C MET A 1 0.87 7.40 -11.78
N VAL A 2 1.44 8.35 -11.05
CA VAL A 2 1.50 9.77 -11.43
C VAL A 2 2.95 10.12 -11.74
N ALA A 3 3.22 10.69 -12.92
CA ALA A 3 4.57 11.14 -13.27
C ALA A 3 4.95 12.38 -12.45
N LEU A 4 6.18 12.41 -11.92
CA LEU A 4 6.73 13.62 -11.32
C LEU A 4 6.94 14.67 -12.42
N GLN A 5 6.56 15.91 -12.12
CA GLN A 5 6.81 17.01 -13.04
C GLN A 5 8.31 17.33 -13.08
N PRO A 6 8.95 17.31 -14.26
CA PRO A 6 10.31 17.80 -14.40
C PRO A 6 10.46 19.26 -13.98
N TYR A 7 11.70 19.66 -13.74
CA TYR A 7 12.05 21.07 -13.60
C TYR A 7 11.98 21.77 -14.96
N ASN A 8 11.53 23.02 -14.95
CA ASN A 8 11.58 23.87 -16.14
C ASN A 8 12.92 24.63 -16.23
N GLU A 9 13.18 25.25 -17.38
CA GLU A 9 14.45 25.96 -17.61
C GLU A 9 14.65 27.13 -16.64
N GLN A 10 13.56 27.78 -16.21
CA GLN A 10 13.61 28.86 -15.23
C GLN A 10 14.13 28.39 -13.86
N GLN A 11 13.97 27.11 -13.55
CA GLN A 11 14.46 26.48 -12.32
C GLN A 11 15.89 25.93 -12.44
N ARG A 12 16.50 25.97 -13.63
CA ARG A 12 17.80 25.31 -13.89
C ARG A 12 18.93 25.83 -13.00
N SER A 13 18.98 27.13 -12.76
CA SER A 13 20.02 27.78 -11.95
C SER A 13 19.82 27.60 -10.44
N SER A 14 18.60 27.27 -9.99
CA SER A 14 18.26 27.14 -8.56
C SER A 14 18.23 25.69 -8.07
N VAL A 15 18.38 24.72 -8.97
CA VAL A 15 18.29 23.29 -8.67
C VAL A 15 19.64 22.62 -8.90
N SER A 16 20.08 21.78 -7.96
CA SER A 16 21.33 21.04 -8.11
C SER A 16 21.25 20.07 -9.29
N SER A 17 22.41 19.79 -9.91
CA SER A 17 22.48 18.82 -11.02
C SER A 17 21.99 17.42 -10.62
N SER A 18 22.12 17.04 -9.34
CA SER A 18 21.58 15.79 -8.80
C SER A 18 20.06 15.77 -8.90
N LYS A 19 19.37 16.76 -8.30
CA LYS A 19 17.91 16.87 -8.32
C LYS A 19 17.35 16.93 -9.75
N TRP A 20 18.01 17.72 -10.60
CA TRP A 20 17.63 17.87 -12.01
C TRP A 20 17.61 16.53 -12.74
N ARG A 21 18.61 15.68 -12.50
CA ARG A 21 18.70 14.35 -13.12
C ARG A 21 17.82 13.32 -12.41
N TRP A 22 17.65 13.45 -11.09
CA TRP A 22 16.94 12.47 -10.27
C TRP A 22 15.48 12.32 -10.67
N VAL A 23 14.81 13.39 -11.12
CA VAL A 23 13.40 13.34 -11.55
C VAL A 23 13.16 12.36 -12.69
N TYR A 24 14.20 11.99 -13.45
CA TYR A 24 14.12 10.99 -14.52
C TYR A 24 14.55 9.61 -14.01
N ILE A 25 13.85 8.57 -14.48
CA ILE A 25 14.16 7.19 -14.07
C ILE A 25 15.47 6.74 -14.70
N ASP A 26 15.67 7.04 -15.98
CA ASP A 26 16.87 6.72 -16.73
C ASP A 26 17.38 7.99 -17.43
N PRO A 27 18.62 8.44 -17.17
CA PRO A 27 19.19 9.62 -17.85
C PRO A 27 19.37 9.51 -19.38
N PRO A 28 19.68 8.35 -20.00
CA PRO A 28 19.81 8.24 -21.45
C PRO A 28 18.46 8.28 -22.19
N ASP A 29 17.35 7.91 -21.54
CA ASP A 29 15.98 8.10 -22.04
C ASP A 29 15.16 8.82 -20.95
N PRO A 30 14.97 10.16 -21.04
CA PRO A 30 14.47 11.01 -19.95
C PRO A 30 12.98 10.83 -19.71
N LYS A 31 12.57 9.63 -19.28
CA LYS A 31 11.25 9.34 -18.77
C LYS A 31 11.16 9.84 -17.33
N PRO A 32 10.23 10.75 -17.00
CA PRO A 32 10.02 11.18 -15.62
C PRO A 32 9.63 10.00 -14.73
N ARG A 33 10.16 9.96 -13.51
CA ARG A 33 9.81 8.94 -12.51
C ARG A 33 8.34 9.01 -12.15
N GLY A 34 7.71 7.85 -12.03
CA GLY A 34 6.39 7.71 -11.46
C GLY A 34 6.37 7.69 -9.92
N VAL A 35 5.23 8.08 -9.37
CA VAL A 35 4.83 7.80 -7.98
C VAL A 35 3.52 7.02 -8.03
N LEU A 36 3.51 5.82 -7.47
CA LEU A 36 2.28 5.10 -7.19
C LEU A 36 1.60 5.75 -5.99
N ILE A 37 0.33 6.10 -6.14
CA ILE A 37 -0.53 6.56 -5.05
C ILE A 37 -1.63 5.52 -4.91
N ALA A 38 -1.64 4.78 -3.81
CA ALA A 38 -2.73 3.85 -3.49
C ALA A 38 -3.62 4.47 -2.42
N TYR A 39 -4.93 4.47 -2.67
CA TYR A 39 -5.94 4.98 -1.75
C TYR A 39 -6.69 3.81 -1.13
N VAL A 40 -6.77 3.81 0.20
CA VAL A 40 -7.51 2.82 0.99
C VAL A 40 -8.55 3.57 1.82
N LYS A 41 -9.82 3.25 1.58
CA LYS A 41 -10.93 3.76 2.37
C LYS A 41 -11.44 2.68 3.31
N THR A 42 -11.55 3.03 4.59
CA THR A 42 -12.26 2.26 5.61
C THR A 42 -13.46 3.08 6.09
N PRO A 43 -14.42 2.49 6.83
CA PRO A 43 -15.55 3.25 7.36
C PRO A 43 -15.14 4.47 8.20
N ASN A 44 -13.99 4.41 8.87
CA ASN A 44 -13.57 5.41 9.85
C ASN A 44 -12.38 6.26 9.38
N ARG A 45 -11.76 5.92 8.25
CA ARG A 45 -10.47 6.51 7.87
C ARG A 45 -10.17 6.39 6.39
N GLU A 46 -9.54 7.43 5.87
CA GLU A 46 -8.93 7.48 4.55
C GLU A 46 -7.41 7.40 4.67
N VAL A 47 -6.78 6.60 3.83
CA VAL A 47 -5.34 6.36 3.87
C VAL A 47 -4.76 6.40 2.46
N TYR A 48 -3.59 7.02 2.34
CA TYR A 48 -2.85 7.15 1.10
C TYR A 48 -1.46 6.57 1.28
N LEU A 49 -1.05 5.70 0.37
CA LEU A 49 0.30 5.15 0.31
C LEU A 49 0.99 5.69 -0.93
N PHE A 50 2.23 6.15 -0.79
CA PHE A 50 3.08 6.64 -1.87
C PHE A 50 4.30 5.73 -2.02
N GLU A 51 4.56 5.26 -3.23
CA GLU A 51 5.81 4.60 -3.61
C GLU A 51 6.42 5.26 -4.85
N VAL A 52 7.70 5.63 -4.77
CA VAL A 52 8.46 6.14 -5.93
C VAL A 52 8.92 4.98 -6.80
N GLU A 53 8.80 5.14 -8.11
CA GLU A 53 9.33 4.22 -9.10
C GLU A 53 10.86 4.11 -8.96
N ARG A 54 11.33 2.87 -8.78
CA ARG A 54 12.73 2.54 -8.55
C ARG A 54 13.38 2.12 -9.86
N ARG A 55 14.67 2.43 -9.98
CA ARG A 55 15.52 1.79 -10.98
C ARG A 55 16.45 0.79 -10.33
N ASN A 56 16.85 -0.21 -11.10
CA ASN A 56 18.01 -1.01 -10.79
C ASN A 56 19.27 -0.16 -11.07
N ALA A 57 20.08 0.06 -10.05
CA ALA A 57 21.34 0.77 -10.17
C ALA A 57 22.49 -0.23 -10.10
N ASN A 58 23.40 -0.17 -11.07
CA ASN A 58 24.65 -0.91 -10.99
C ASN A 58 25.49 -0.34 -9.83
N ARG A 59 25.98 -1.23 -8.99
CA ARG A 59 26.83 -0.95 -7.85
C ARG A 59 28.08 -1.80 -7.99
N THR A 60 29.22 -1.20 -7.68
CA THR A 60 30.49 -1.92 -7.60
C THR A 60 30.69 -2.36 -6.16
N ALA A 61 30.97 -3.65 -5.94
CA ALA A 61 31.36 -4.19 -4.65
C ALA A 61 32.84 -3.92 -4.38
N ASP A 62 33.27 -4.15 -3.13
CA ASP A 62 34.65 -3.91 -2.70
C ASP A 62 35.67 -4.82 -3.43
N ASP A 63 35.21 -5.96 -3.95
CA ASP A 63 35.99 -6.89 -4.78
C ASP A 63 36.06 -6.48 -6.28
N GLY A 64 35.48 -5.33 -6.63
CA GLY A 64 35.41 -4.82 -8.00
C GLY A 64 34.29 -5.41 -8.85
N SER A 65 33.52 -6.38 -8.35
CA SER A 65 32.39 -6.95 -9.08
C SER A 65 31.24 -5.94 -9.21
N VAL A 66 30.58 -5.92 -10.36
CA VAL A 66 29.40 -5.07 -10.59
C VAL A 66 28.14 -5.90 -10.37
N TYR A 67 27.30 -5.48 -9.44
CA TYR A 67 26.00 -6.07 -9.19
C TYR A 67 24.89 -5.03 -9.34
N SER A 68 23.72 -5.49 -9.79
CA SER A 68 22.56 -4.62 -9.89
C SER A 68 21.78 -4.62 -8.57
N LYS A 69 21.51 -3.45 -8.01
CA LYS A 69 20.69 -3.29 -6.81
C LYS A 69 19.60 -2.27 -7.04
N GLU A 70 18.36 -2.66 -6.75
CA GLU A 70 17.22 -1.74 -6.76
C GLU A 70 17.45 -0.60 -5.76
N GLN A 71 17.06 0.62 -6.13
CA GLN A 71 17.06 1.76 -5.21
C GLN A 71 16.23 1.46 -3.95
N ALA A 72 16.87 1.59 -2.78
CA ALA A 72 16.24 1.32 -1.49
C ALA A 72 15.38 2.49 -0.99
N PHE A 73 14.41 2.93 -1.79
CA PHE A 73 13.43 3.90 -1.34
C PHE A 73 12.50 3.28 -0.29
N THR A 74 12.00 4.10 0.63
CA THR A 74 10.88 3.74 1.51
C THR A 74 9.58 4.22 0.88
N GLY A 75 8.47 3.61 1.25
CA GLY A 75 7.14 4.17 1.00
C GLY A 75 6.75 5.16 2.09
N LEU A 76 5.72 5.96 1.81
CA LEU A 76 5.14 6.92 2.73
C LEU A 76 3.65 6.58 2.90
N ILE A 77 3.15 6.55 4.12
CA ILE A 77 1.73 6.34 4.42
C ILE A 77 1.17 7.53 5.18
N VAL A 78 0.00 8.01 4.78
CA VAL A 78 -0.64 9.21 5.34
C VAL A 78 -2.13 8.94 5.54
N SER A 79 -2.65 9.30 6.70
CA SER A 79 -4.09 9.46 6.95
C SER A 79 -4.38 10.94 7.18
N PRO A 80 -4.89 11.68 6.19
CA PRO A 80 -5.21 13.08 6.36
C PRO A 80 -6.32 13.27 7.41
N PRO A 81 -6.40 14.45 8.07
CA PRO A 81 -7.58 14.86 8.81
C PRO A 81 -8.85 14.78 7.95
N ALA A 82 -9.98 14.49 8.58
CA ALA A 82 -11.26 14.42 7.90
C ALA A 82 -11.59 15.74 7.18
N GLY A 83 -12.12 15.64 5.96
CA GLY A 83 -12.54 16.80 5.16
C GLY A 83 -11.44 17.46 4.32
N ILE A 84 -10.16 17.12 4.53
CA ILE A 84 -9.08 17.63 3.67
C ILE A 84 -9.14 16.93 2.31
N ARG A 85 -9.25 17.72 1.24
CA ARG A 85 -9.37 17.18 -0.11
C ARG A 85 -7.99 16.77 -0.65
N PRO A 86 -7.87 15.61 -1.34
CA PRO A 86 -6.59 15.15 -1.88
C PRO A 86 -5.87 16.16 -2.77
N GLY A 87 -6.63 16.92 -3.58
CA GLY A 87 -6.09 17.95 -4.48
C GLY A 87 -5.37 19.10 -3.78
N GLU A 88 -5.59 19.31 -2.48
CA GLU A 88 -4.99 20.41 -1.71
C GLU A 88 -3.57 20.09 -1.23
N TRP A 89 -3.22 18.81 -1.05
CA TRP A 89 -1.95 18.41 -0.42
C TRP A 89 -1.14 17.38 -1.22
N ILE A 90 -1.77 16.53 -2.04
CA ILE A 90 -1.02 15.56 -2.87
C ILE A 90 -0.02 16.25 -3.80
N PRO A 91 -0.35 17.36 -4.50
CA PRO A 91 0.64 18.07 -5.32
C PRO A 91 1.86 18.56 -4.52
N GLN A 92 1.65 18.96 -3.26
CA GLN A 92 2.73 19.39 -2.36
C GLN A 92 3.61 18.21 -1.95
N VAL A 93 3.02 17.04 -1.67
CA VAL A 93 3.76 15.81 -1.40
C VAL A 93 4.57 15.37 -2.61
N LEU A 94 4.00 15.40 -3.83
CA LEU A 94 4.72 15.07 -5.06
C LEU A 94 5.89 16.04 -5.31
N THR A 95 5.68 17.34 -5.06
CA THR A 95 6.76 18.35 -5.10
C THR A 95 7.84 18.03 -4.07
N GLY A 96 7.44 17.69 -2.84
CA GLY A 96 8.35 17.28 -1.78
C GLY A 96 9.17 16.04 -2.14
N ILE A 97 8.54 15.02 -2.74
CA ILE A 97 9.22 13.82 -3.23
C ILE A 97 10.31 14.19 -4.24
N ARG A 98 9.99 15.06 -5.20
CA ARG A 98 10.96 15.57 -6.18
C ARG A 98 12.09 16.34 -5.51
N GLU A 99 11.76 17.29 -4.63
CA GLU A 99 12.74 18.14 -3.95
C GLU A 99 13.65 17.41 -2.96
N GLN A 100 13.20 16.26 -2.45
CA GLN A 100 13.94 15.43 -1.51
C GLN A 100 14.48 14.15 -2.15
N GLU A 101 14.47 14.06 -3.48
CA GLU A 101 15.04 12.93 -4.23
C GLU A 101 14.52 11.57 -3.72
N GLY A 102 13.23 11.50 -3.39
CA GLY A 102 12.55 10.29 -2.91
C GLY A 102 12.84 9.92 -1.45
N VAL A 103 13.53 10.77 -0.68
CA VAL A 103 13.79 10.55 0.75
C VAL A 103 12.53 10.84 1.56
N MET A 104 11.67 9.83 1.72
CA MET A 104 10.32 9.99 2.29
C MET A 104 10.30 10.56 3.72
N SER A 105 11.32 10.29 4.55
CA SER A 105 11.39 10.87 5.90
C SER A 105 11.44 12.40 5.87
N ARG A 106 12.03 13.00 4.84
CA ARG A 106 12.05 14.46 4.62
C ARG A 106 10.77 14.96 3.94
N VAL A 107 10.00 14.07 3.31
CA VAL A 107 8.73 14.38 2.64
C VAL A 107 7.57 14.47 3.65
N MET A 108 7.65 13.79 4.79
CA MET A 108 6.56 13.77 5.80
C MET A 108 6.05 15.17 6.18
N ARG A 109 6.92 16.19 6.18
CA ARG A 109 6.56 17.58 6.50
C ARG A 109 5.56 18.22 5.52
N TYR A 110 5.39 17.66 4.33
CA TYR A 110 4.42 18.12 3.33
C TYR A 110 3.06 17.41 3.46
N CYS A 111 2.94 16.45 4.38
CA CYS A 111 1.71 15.71 4.61
C CYS A 111 0.82 16.45 5.62
N PRO A 112 -0.50 16.41 5.45
CA PRO A 112 -1.41 17.00 6.42
C PRO A 112 -1.53 16.12 7.68
N GLY A 113 -1.66 16.79 8.84
CA GLY A 113 -1.90 16.13 10.12
C GLY A 113 -0.70 15.37 10.68
N HIS A 114 -0.97 14.52 11.68
CA HIS A 114 0.07 13.80 12.43
C HIS A 114 0.12 12.29 12.15
N LEU A 115 -0.88 11.76 11.43
CA LEU A 115 -0.95 10.33 11.11
C LEU A 115 -0.18 10.05 9.81
N VAL A 116 1.14 10.17 9.89
CA VAL A 116 2.07 9.94 8.78
C VAL A 116 3.25 9.10 9.25
N ASP A 117 3.70 8.15 8.44
CA ASP A 117 4.88 7.34 8.72
C ASP A 117 5.54 6.86 7.40
N ILE A 118 6.76 6.36 7.50
CA ILE A 118 7.44 5.65 6.42
C ILE A 118 7.35 4.14 6.63
N TYR A 119 7.28 3.41 5.52
CA TYR A 119 7.33 1.96 5.54
C TYR A 119 8.38 1.44 4.57
N ARG A 120 8.92 0.26 4.88
CA ARG A 120 9.85 -0.43 3.99
C ARG A 120 9.08 -1.48 3.22
N ARG A 121 9.42 -1.62 1.94
CA ARG A 121 8.97 -2.77 1.16
C ARG A 121 9.59 -4.02 1.78
N SER A 122 8.77 -5.00 2.12
CA SER A 122 9.31 -6.29 2.53
C SER A 122 9.89 -6.96 1.29
N SER A 123 11.12 -7.49 1.38
CA SER A 123 11.75 -8.32 0.35
C SER A 123 11.28 -9.77 0.43
N SER A 124 10.17 -10.01 1.12
CA SER A 124 9.62 -11.32 1.44
C SER A 124 9.35 -12.10 0.14
N LYS A 125 10.20 -13.09 -0.16
CA LYS A 125 9.87 -14.17 -1.11
C LYS A 125 8.73 -15.06 -0.61
N GLY A 126 8.22 -14.82 0.61
CA GLY A 126 7.19 -15.61 1.28
C GLY A 126 5.80 -14.98 1.25
N ASP A 127 5.62 -13.85 0.57
CA ASP A 127 4.31 -13.27 0.36
C ASP A 127 3.50 -14.16 -0.59
N GLU A 128 2.42 -14.78 -0.09
CA GLU A 128 1.46 -15.53 -0.93
C GLU A 128 0.84 -14.63 -2.02
N ILE A 129 0.65 -13.35 -1.70
CA ILE A 129 0.25 -12.30 -2.63
C ILE A 129 1.32 -11.22 -2.60
N ALA A 130 1.98 -10.97 -3.73
CA ALA A 130 3.08 -10.02 -3.84
C ALA A 130 2.73 -8.66 -3.20
N GLY A 131 3.55 -8.24 -2.22
CA GLY A 131 3.39 -6.95 -1.55
C GLY A 131 2.39 -6.97 -0.39
N HIS A 132 1.74 -8.09 -0.08
CA HIS A 132 0.82 -8.21 1.05
C HIS A 132 1.48 -7.80 2.37
N SER A 133 2.67 -8.32 2.68
CA SER A 133 3.36 -7.98 3.93
C SER A 133 3.77 -6.50 3.97
N THR A 134 4.11 -5.92 2.82
CA THR A 134 4.39 -4.48 2.70
C THR A 134 3.15 -3.65 3.06
N VAL A 135 2.00 -3.98 2.49
CA VAL A 135 0.74 -3.25 2.73
C VAL A 135 0.27 -3.43 4.18
N VAL A 136 0.32 -4.66 4.72
CA VAL A 136 -0.03 -4.94 6.12
C VAL A 136 0.89 -4.17 7.07
N GLY A 137 2.20 -4.18 6.82
CA GLY A 137 3.17 -3.44 7.61
C GLY A 137 2.93 -1.93 7.57
N ALA A 138 2.62 -1.39 6.39
CA ALA A 138 2.29 0.02 6.21
C ALA A 138 1.02 0.41 6.98
N LEU A 139 -0.09 -0.32 6.80
CA LEU A 139 -1.36 -0.09 7.50
C LEU A 139 -1.22 -0.24 9.03
N GLY A 140 -0.39 -1.19 9.47
CA GLY A 140 -0.05 -1.38 10.87
C GLY A 140 0.58 -0.14 11.52
N LYS A 141 1.33 0.69 10.78
CA LYS A 141 1.85 1.98 11.28
C LYS A 141 0.74 2.94 11.71
N LEU A 142 -0.42 2.83 11.08
CA LEU A 142 -1.61 3.61 11.43
C LEU A 142 -2.58 2.83 12.32
N ARG A 143 -2.19 1.67 12.85
CA ARG A 143 -3.04 0.77 13.65
C ARG A 143 -4.29 0.30 12.91
N ILE A 144 -4.20 0.17 11.59
CA ILE A 144 -5.22 -0.48 10.77
C ILE A 144 -4.82 -1.94 10.58
N TYR A 145 -5.66 -2.85 11.05
CA TYR A 145 -5.40 -4.28 10.97
C TYR A 145 -6.17 -4.90 9.83
N VAL A 146 -5.46 -5.61 8.96
CA VAL A 146 -6.06 -6.41 7.88
C VAL A 146 -6.23 -7.83 8.41
N PRO A 147 -7.46 -8.38 8.47
CA PRO A 147 -7.67 -9.77 8.85
C PRO A 147 -6.90 -10.70 7.92
N HIS A 148 -6.21 -11.69 8.46
CA HIS A 148 -5.53 -12.69 7.64
C HIS A 148 -6.59 -13.50 6.83
N PRO A 149 -6.39 -13.76 5.53
CA PRO A 149 -7.33 -14.53 4.70
C PRO A 149 -7.79 -15.88 5.32
N LYS A 150 -6.91 -16.56 6.07
CA LYS A 150 -7.24 -17.85 6.73
C LYS A 150 -8.18 -17.71 7.93
N ALA A 151 -8.36 -16.50 8.48
CA ALA A 151 -9.30 -16.26 9.57
C ALA A 151 -10.77 -16.29 9.10
N GLN A 152 -11.04 -16.14 7.79
CA GLN A 152 -12.40 -16.11 7.25
C GLN A 152 -12.94 -17.50 6.87
N LEU A 153 -12.12 -18.56 6.89
CA LEU A 153 -12.51 -19.93 6.55
C LEU A 153 -13.10 -20.73 7.71
N LYS A 154 -13.19 -20.19 8.94
CA LYS A 154 -13.73 -20.89 10.11
C LYS A 154 -15.14 -20.47 10.54
N THR A 155 -15.82 -19.60 9.80
CA THR A 155 -17.19 -19.19 10.12
C THR A 155 -18.12 -19.47 8.95
N LYS A 156 -18.25 -20.74 8.55
CA LYS A 156 -19.43 -21.24 7.85
C LYS A 156 -19.54 -22.75 8.04
N THR A 157 -20.73 -23.17 8.48
CA THR A 157 -21.26 -24.55 8.56
C THR A 157 -21.02 -25.35 9.85
N THR A 158 -21.73 -24.98 10.92
CA THR A 158 -22.49 -25.96 11.71
C THR A 158 -23.87 -25.40 12.02
N GLY A 159 -24.67 -25.22 10.96
CA GLY A 159 -26.12 -25.22 11.12
C GLY A 159 -26.55 -26.64 11.45
N LYS A 160 -26.75 -26.96 12.73
CA LYS A 160 -27.50 -28.16 13.13
C LYS A 160 -28.94 -27.98 12.63
N THR A 161 -29.25 -28.57 11.48
CA THR A 161 -30.63 -28.85 11.09
C THR A 161 -31.12 -30.04 11.91
N SER A 162 -31.73 -29.76 13.07
CA SER A 162 -32.56 -30.74 13.75
C SER A 162 -33.81 -30.96 12.91
N ARG A 163 -33.90 -32.13 12.26
CA ARG A 163 -35.10 -32.61 11.56
C ARG A 163 -36.26 -32.75 12.57
N PRO A 164 -37.50 -32.34 12.22
CA PRO A 164 -38.67 -32.68 13.02
C PRO A 164 -38.98 -34.17 12.87
N GLY A 165 -39.21 -34.84 14.00
CA GLY A 165 -39.51 -36.27 14.08
C GLY A 165 -40.82 -36.64 13.38
N ARG A 166 -40.79 -37.74 12.65
CA ARG A 166 -41.95 -38.55 12.29
C ARG A 166 -41.73 -39.92 12.92
N ASP A 167 -42.66 -40.33 13.77
CA ASP A 167 -43.31 -41.65 13.74
C ASP A 167 -44.06 -41.87 15.06
N ASN A 168 -45.29 -41.37 15.11
CA ASN A 168 -46.34 -41.85 16.00
C ASN A 168 -47.64 -41.83 15.21
N ALA A 169 -47.87 -42.87 14.41
CA ALA A 169 -49.14 -43.12 13.74
C ALA A 169 -49.30 -44.62 13.46
N ALA A 170 -49.42 -45.42 14.52
CA ALA A 170 -49.91 -46.80 14.42
C ALA A 170 -50.48 -47.29 15.76
N GLN A 171 -51.50 -46.61 16.30
CA GLN A 171 -52.37 -47.19 17.34
C GLN A 171 -53.71 -46.45 17.38
N ALA A 172 -54.57 -46.74 16.39
CA ALA A 172 -56.00 -46.44 16.45
C ALA A 172 -56.76 -47.26 15.38
N LYS A 173 -56.84 -48.58 15.56
CA LYS A 173 -57.92 -49.43 14.99
C LYS A 173 -58.08 -50.68 15.85
N ARG A 174 -58.78 -50.52 16.99
CA ARG A 174 -59.55 -51.59 17.65
C ARG A 174 -60.75 -50.94 18.33
N ALA A 175 -61.82 -50.81 17.55
CA ALA A 175 -63.20 -50.68 18.01
C ALA A 175 -64.09 -50.62 16.77
N PHE A 176 -64.36 -51.78 16.15
CA PHE A 176 -65.68 -52.20 15.66
C PHE A 176 -65.56 -53.59 15.02
N ASP A 177 -66.50 -54.46 15.41
CA ASP A 177 -66.86 -55.79 14.91
C ASP A 177 -66.03 -57.02 15.34
N GLY A 178 -66.62 -57.80 16.26
CA GLY A 178 -66.25 -59.17 16.61
C GLY A 178 -66.30 -59.46 18.09
#